data_AF-X0ZW41-F1
#
_entry.id   AF-X0ZW41-F1
#
_cell.length_a   1.000
_cell.length_b   1.000
_cell.length_c   1.000
_cell.angle_alpha   90.00
_cell.angle_beta   90.00
_cell.angle_gamma   90.00
#
_symmetry.space_group_name_H-M   'P 1'
#
loop_
_entity.id
_entity.type
_entity.pdbx_description
1 polymer ?
#
loop_
_entity_poly.entity_id
_entity_poly.type
_entity_poly.pdbx_seq_one_letter_code
_entity_poly.pdbx_strand_id
1 'polypeptide(L)'
;MLVENTEQRAKALGAKIVGQSAKSWMGIPLIAGGDVVGIISLQDIENEHRFTEDDLVLLTTLAPPIAGAIHSARLLEESERRAIQLKTAAEIARDTSATLERSELLNSAINLVQERFNFYHASVFIIDNTGEYAIVEESTGEAGKQMLIEKHKLAVGSRSIIGYVTANGEPLVVNDVSQEPTHRFNPLLPDTRAEAGIPI
;
A
#
# COMPACT_ATOMS: atom_id res chain seq x y z
N MET A 1 -21.56 -42.29 -0.13
CA MET A 1 -21.13 -43.58 0.46
C MET A 1 -21.93 -43.79 1.73
N LEU A 2 -22.60 -44.94 1.86
CA LEU A 2 -23.25 -45.38 3.11
C LEU A 2 -22.21 -46.17 3.93
N VAL A 3 -22.07 -45.88 5.21
CA VAL A 3 -21.13 -46.57 6.10
C VAL A 3 -21.88 -47.15 7.29
N GLU A 4 -21.82 -48.47 7.44
CA GLU A 4 -22.51 -49.21 8.50
C GLU A 4 -21.69 -49.29 9.80
N ASN A 5 -20.35 -49.20 9.73
CA ASN A 5 -19.47 -49.16 10.89
C ASN A 5 -18.48 -47.97 10.82
N THR A 6 -18.95 -46.82 11.32
CA THR A 6 -18.24 -45.54 11.25
C THR A 6 -16.87 -45.58 11.93
N GLU A 7 -16.74 -46.22 13.10
CA GLU A 7 -15.46 -46.28 13.84
C GLU A 7 -14.39 -47.08 13.10
N GLN A 8 -14.77 -48.24 12.57
CA GLN A 8 -13.85 -49.10 11.84
C GLN A 8 -13.40 -48.43 10.53
N ARG A 9 -14.32 -47.76 9.84
CA ARG A 9 -14.01 -47.04 8.60
C ARG A 9 -13.17 -45.78 8.84
N ALA A 10 -13.45 -45.02 9.89
CA ALA A 10 -12.66 -43.85 10.29
C ALA A 10 -11.22 -44.23 10.63
N LYS A 11 -11.01 -45.33 11.37
CA LYS A 11 -9.67 -45.89 11.63
C LYS A 11 -8.96 -46.30 10.34
N ALA A 12 -9.66 -46.95 9.40
CA ALA A 12 -9.07 -47.37 8.13
C ALA A 12 -8.65 -46.19 7.23
N LEU A 13 -9.30 -45.04 7.37
CA LEU A 13 -8.98 -43.81 6.64
C LEU A 13 -7.98 -42.90 7.37
N GLY A 14 -7.50 -43.32 8.55
CA GLY A 14 -6.58 -42.51 9.38
C GLY A 14 -7.24 -41.26 9.99
N ALA A 15 -8.57 -41.21 10.02
CA ALA A 15 -9.30 -40.07 10.55
C ALA A 15 -9.29 -40.07 12.08
N LYS A 16 -9.02 -38.91 12.68
CA LYS A 16 -9.13 -38.72 14.13
C LYS A 16 -10.59 -38.45 14.48
N ILE A 17 -11.22 -39.36 15.22
CA ILE A 17 -12.58 -39.16 15.73
C ILE A 17 -12.52 -38.11 16.85
N VAL A 18 -13.31 -37.06 16.71
CA VAL A 18 -13.45 -35.99 17.70
C VAL A 18 -14.91 -35.95 18.14
N GLY A 19 -15.16 -36.01 19.45
CA GLY A 19 -16.52 -36.10 20.00
C GLY A 19 -17.08 -37.53 19.99
N GLN A 20 -18.40 -37.67 20.08
CA GLN A 20 -19.08 -38.96 20.07
C GLN A 20 -19.09 -39.55 18.65
N SER A 21 -18.83 -40.85 18.54
CA SER A 21 -18.86 -41.55 17.25
C SER A 21 -20.29 -41.67 16.72
N ALA A 22 -20.49 -41.41 15.43
CA ALA A 22 -21.79 -41.58 14.77
C ALA A 22 -22.07 -43.07 14.53
N LYS A 23 -23.27 -43.52 14.88
CA LYS A 23 -23.76 -44.89 14.62
C LYS A 23 -24.18 -45.09 13.16
N SER A 24 -24.54 -44.03 12.47
CA SER A 24 -24.77 -44.05 11.02
C SER A 24 -24.21 -42.78 10.37
N TRP A 25 -23.62 -42.90 9.19
CA TRP A 25 -23.05 -41.77 8.45
C TRP A 25 -23.27 -41.90 6.93
N MET A 26 -23.56 -40.76 6.29
CA MET A 26 -23.57 -40.61 4.84
C MET A 26 -22.73 -39.40 4.42
N GLY A 27 -21.78 -39.65 3.52
CA GLY A 27 -20.99 -38.61 2.86
C GLY A 27 -21.30 -38.51 1.38
N ILE A 28 -21.56 -37.28 0.91
CA ILE A 28 -21.76 -36.95 -0.51
C ILE A 28 -20.72 -35.90 -0.93
N PRO A 29 -19.81 -36.21 -1.87
CA PRO A 29 -18.83 -35.23 -2.32
C PRO A 29 -19.51 -34.13 -3.12
N LEU A 30 -19.07 -32.89 -2.89
CA LEU A 30 -19.44 -31.75 -3.70
C LEU A 30 -18.36 -31.59 -4.77
N ILE A 31 -18.71 -31.88 -6.02
CA ILE A 31 -17.78 -31.87 -7.15
C ILE A 31 -18.22 -30.78 -8.13
N ALA A 32 -17.30 -29.88 -8.48
CA ALA A 32 -17.51 -28.84 -9.48
C ALA A 32 -16.31 -28.81 -10.43
N GLY A 33 -16.54 -28.84 -11.75
CA GLY A 33 -15.47 -28.78 -12.75
C GLY A 33 -14.48 -29.96 -12.74
N GLY A 34 -14.82 -31.08 -12.07
CA GLY A 34 -13.93 -32.22 -11.87
C GLY A 34 -13.18 -32.22 -10.54
N ASP A 35 -13.23 -31.12 -9.78
CA ASP A 35 -12.58 -30.97 -8.48
C ASP A 35 -13.56 -31.14 -7.32
N VAL A 36 -13.09 -31.78 -6.25
CA VAL A 36 -13.84 -31.87 -4.99
C VAL A 36 -13.75 -30.54 -4.26
N VAL A 37 -14.86 -29.79 -4.21
CA VAL A 37 -14.95 -28.49 -3.55
C VAL A 37 -15.42 -28.58 -2.09
N GLY A 38 -15.92 -29.75 -1.67
CA GLY A 38 -16.36 -30.03 -0.30
C GLY A 38 -17.08 -31.37 -0.16
N ILE A 39 -17.78 -31.55 0.96
CA ILE A 39 -18.59 -32.73 1.27
C ILE A 39 -19.85 -32.31 2.04
N ILE A 40 -20.99 -32.91 1.72
CA ILE A 40 -22.15 -32.96 2.60
C ILE A 40 -21.99 -34.18 3.49
N SER A 41 -21.96 -33.98 4.80
CA SER A 41 -21.80 -35.04 5.80
C SER A 41 -23.02 -35.07 6.70
N LEU A 42 -23.71 -36.21 6.73
CA LEU A 42 -24.86 -36.46 7.59
C LEU A 42 -24.51 -37.55 8.59
N GLN A 43 -24.83 -37.34 9.86
CA GLN A 43 -24.49 -38.24 10.97
C GLN A 43 -25.73 -38.47 11.85
N ASP A 44 -25.93 -39.70 12.29
CA ASP A 44 -26.85 -40.06 13.37
C ASP A 44 -26.04 -40.76 14.48
N ILE A 45 -26.16 -40.28 15.71
CA ILE A 45 -25.43 -40.79 16.88
C ILE A 45 -26.27 -41.77 17.72
N GLU A 46 -27.59 -41.82 17.49
CA GLU A 46 -28.54 -42.60 18.28
C GLU A 46 -28.94 -43.89 17.56
N ASN A 47 -29.20 -43.81 16.26
CA ASN A 47 -29.76 -44.89 15.44
C ASN A 47 -28.74 -45.45 14.43
N GLU A 48 -28.67 -46.77 14.35
CA GLU A 48 -27.97 -47.48 13.28
C GLU A 48 -28.86 -47.56 12.03
N HIS A 49 -28.24 -47.69 10.85
CA HIS A 49 -28.96 -47.82 9.56
C HIS A 49 -29.97 -46.69 9.26
N ARG A 50 -29.71 -45.47 9.73
CA ARG A 50 -30.64 -44.34 9.58
C ARG A 50 -30.87 -43.93 8.12
N PHE A 51 -29.84 -44.02 7.28
CA PHE A 51 -29.90 -43.52 5.92
C PHE A 51 -30.12 -44.65 4.91
N THR A 52 -30.93 -44.37 3.90
CA THR A 52 -31.35 -45.30 2.85
C THR A 52 -30.65 -45.02 1.51
N GLU A 53 -30.85 -45.90 0.53
CA GLU A 53 -30.42 -45.65 -0.85
C GLU A 53 -31.18 -44.48 -1.49
N ASP A 54 -32.46 -44.29 -1.16
CA ASP A 54 -33.25 -43.15 -1.65
C ASP A 54 -32.68 -41.82 -1.15
N ASP A 55 -32.23 -41.77 0.12
CA ASP A 55 -31.53 -40.60 0.68
C ASP A 55 -30.23 -40.34 -0.09
N LEU A 56 -29.49 -41.39 -0.43
CA LEU A 56 -28.25 -41.30 -1.20
C LEU A 56 -28.50 -40.72 -2.59
N VAL A 57 -29.50 -41.22 -3.31
CA VAL A 57 -29.87 -40.77 -4.66
C VAL A 57 -30.34 -39.31 -4.64
N LEU A 58 -31.21 -38.95 -3.68
CA LEU A 58 -31.70 -37.58 -3.54
C LEU A 58 -30.54 -36.60 -3.33
N LEU A 59 -29.66 -36.87 -2.36
CA LEU A 59 -28.57 -35.97 -2.03
C LEU A 59 -27.48 -35.94 -3.10
N THR A 60 -27.27 -37.05 -3.81
CA THR A 60 -26.38 -37.10 -4.98
C THR A 60 -26.93 -36.24 -6.13
N THR A 61 -28.25 -36.12 -6.24
CA THR A 61 -28.91 -35.24 -7.23
C THR A 61 -28.81 -33.76 -6.84
N LEU A 62 -28.86 -33.45 -5.54
CA LEU A 62 -28.74 -32.08 -5.03
C LEU A 62 -27.29 -31.57 -4.93
N ALA A 63 -26.31 -32.47 -4.82
CA ALA A 63 -24.90 -32.11 -4.65
C ALA A 63 -24.31 -31.28 -5.82
N PRO A 64 -24.58 -31.57 -7.10
CA PRO A 64 -24.02 -30.79 -8.22
C PRO A 64 -24.39 -29.30 -8.22
N PRO A 65 -25.67 -28.87 -8.09
CA PRO A 65 -25.98 -27.45 -8.05
C PRO A 65 -25.41 -26.74 -6.80
N ILE A 66 -25.32 -27.44 -5.66
CA ILE A 66 -24.68 -26.91 -4.45
C ILE A 66 -23.18 -26.71 -4.67
N ALA A 67 -22.50 -27.70 -5.24
CA ALA A 67 -21.08 -27.62 -5.56
C ALA A 67 -20.77 -26.47 -6.53
N GLY A 68 -21.62 -26.30 -7.55
CA GLY A 68 -21.55 -25.18 -8.49
C GLY A 68 -21.66 -23.82 -7.80
N ALA A 69 -22.66 -23.65 -6.93
CA ALA A 69 -22.85 -22.40 -6.19
C ALA A 69 -21.66 -22.05 -5.28
N ILE A 70 -21.10 -23.03 -4.56
CA ILE A 70 -19.90 -22.84 -3.72
C ILE A 70 -18.70 -22.45 -4.57
N HIS A 71 -18.51 -23.12 -5.71
CA HIS A 71 -17.40 -22.81 -6.60
C HIS A 71 -17.50 -21.40 -7.18
N SER A 72 -18.70 -21.01 -7.66
CA SER A 72 -18.95 -19.65 -8.16
C SER A 72 -18.73 -18.58 -7.08
N ALA A 73 -19.20 -18.82 -5.85
CA ALA A 73 -18.99 -17.90 -4.74
C ALA A 73 -17.49 -17.71 -4.43
N ARG A 74 -16.71 -18.80 -4.40
CA ARG A 74 -15.26 -18.74 -4.21
C ARG A 74 -14.54 -17.98 -5.33
N LEU A 75 -14.92 -18.23 -6.59
CA LEU A 75 -14.35 -17.51 -7.73
C LEU A 75 -14.68 -16.01 -7.68
N LEU A 76 -15.90 -15.66 -7.29
CA LEU A 76 -16.31 -14.27 -7.12
C LEU A 76 -15.48 -13.58 -6.02
N GLU A 77 -15.37 -14.20 -4.84
CA GLU A 77 -14.57 -13.68 -3.73
C GLU A 77 -13.10 -13.50 -4.13
N GLU A 78 -12.52 -14.46 -4.85
CA GLU A 78 -11.16 -14.35 -5.35
C GLU A 78 -11.00 -13.21 -6.38
N SER A 79 -11.97 -13.08 -7.29
CA SER A 79 -11.99 -12.01 -8.29
C SER A 79 -12.09 -10.64 -7.62
N GLU A 80 -12.97 -10.47 -6.63
CA GLU A 80 -13.11 -9.24 -5.86
C GLU A 80 -11.83 -8.90 -5.10
N ARG A 81 -11.20 -9.89 -4.45
CA ARG A 81 -9.91 -9.70 -3.77
C ARG A 81 -8.82 -9.25 -4.74
N ARG A 82 -8.72 -9.87 -5.91
CA ARG A 82 -7.75 -9.48 -6.96
C ARG A 82 -8.03 -8.07 -7.48
N ALA A 83 -9.30 -7.71 -7.68
CA ALA A 83 -9.68 -6.37 -8.12
C ALA A 83 -9.25 -5.29 -7.11
N ILE A 84 -9.43 -5.54 -5.81
CA ILE A 84 -8.96 -4.64 -4.75
C ILE A 84 -7.44 -4.48 -4.81
N GLN A 85 -6.70 -5.58 -4.91
CA GLN A 85 -5.22 -5.54 -4.99
C GLN A 85 -4.74 -4.72 -6.20
N LEU A 86 -5.34 -4.93 -7.38
CA LEU A 86 -4.99 -4.19 -8.59
C LEU A 86 -5.32 -2.70 -8.46
N LYS A 87 -6.47 -2.35 -7.88
CA LYS A 87 -6.85 -0.96 -7.63
C LYS A 87 -5.83 -0.27 -6.73
N THR A 88 -5.46 -0.90 -5.61
CA THR A 88 -4.47 -0.35 -4.69
C THR A 88 -3.10 -0.19 -5.35
N ALA A 89 -2.65 -1.18 -6.14
CA ALA A 89 -1.39 -1.08 -6.88
C ALA A 89 -1.41 0.08 -7.88
N ALA A 90 -2.53 0.28 -8.59
CA ALA A 90 -2.69 1.38 -9.54
C ALA A 90 -2.72 2.76 -8.86
N GLU A 91 -3.34 2.87 -7.67
CA GLU A 91 -3.31 4.07 -6.84
C GLU A 91 -1.88 4.41 -6.40
N ILE A 92 -1.15 3.45 -5.84
CA ILE A 92 0.26 3.64 -5.44
C ILE A 92 1.13 4.07 -6.63
N ALA A 93 0.96 3.43 -7.79
CA ALA A 93 1.72 3.76 -8.99
C ALA A 93 1.45 5.21 -9.44
N ARG A 94 0.18 5.63 -9.43
CA ARG A 94 -0.22 6.99 -9.81
C ARG A 94 0.38 8.04 -8.88
N ASP A 95 0.31 7.82 -7.57
CA ASP A 95 0.84 8.76 -6.57
C ASP A 95 2.37 8.87 -6.66
N THR A 96 3.03 7.74 -6.90
CA THR A 96 4.49 7.70 -7.13
C THR A 96 4.87 8.45 -8.40
N SER A 97 4.16 8.21 -9.51
CA SER A 97 4.39 8.92 -10.77
C SER A 97 4.15 10.42 -10.64
N ALA A 98 3.08 10.85 -9.98
CA ALA A 98 2.81 12.26 -9.76
C ALA A 98 3.90 12.95 -8.93
N THR A 99 4.45 12.24 -7.93
CA THR A 99 5.58 12.74 -7.14
C THR A 99 6.86 12.86 -7.99
N LEU A 100 7.16 11.85 -8.81
CA LEU A 100 8.32 11.88 -9.73
C LEU A 100 8.20 13.01 -10.75
N GLU A 101 7.03 13.18 -11.38
CA GLU A 101 6.78 14.27 -12.33
C GLU A 101 6.98 15.64 -11.67
N ARG A 102 6.54 15.82 -10.41
CA ARG A 102 6.78 17.06 -9.67
C ARG A 102 8.26 17.32 -9.46
N SER A 103 9.02 16.34 -8.97
CA SER A 103 10.46 16.49 -8.75
C SER A 103 11.20 16.78 -10.06
N GLU A 104 10.89 16.07 -11.14
CA GLU A 104 11.49 16.31 -12.46
C GLU A 104 11.18 17.73 -13.00
N LEU A 105 9.94 18.20 -12.84
CA LEU A 105 9.56 19.56 -13.24
C LEU A 105 10.30 20.62 -12.44
N LEU A 106 10.37 20.48 -11.11
CA LEU A 106 11.10 21.41 -10.24
C LEU A 106 12.59 21.40 -10.55
N ASN A 107 13.18 20.22 -10.76
CA ASN A 107 14.58 20.06 -11.14
C ASN A 107 14.88 20.75 -12.47
N SER A 108 14.03 20.55 -13.48
CA SER A 108 14.19 21.21 -14.78
C SER A 108 14.08 22.73 -14.66
N ALA A 109 13.08 23.23 -13.92
CA ALA A 109 12.85 24.65 -13.72
C ALA A 109 14.03 25.33 -13.01
N ILE A 110 14.51 24.75 -11.90
CA ILE A 110 15.56 25.37 -11.09
C ILE A 110 16.92 25.38 -11.81
N ASN A 111 17.24 24.32 -12.57
CA ASN A 111 18.45 24.28 -13.40
C ASN A 111 18.36 25.30 -14.55
N LEU A 112 17.21 25.42 -15.23
CA LEU A 112 17.03 26.44 -16.27
C LEU A 112 17.18 27.87 -15.74
N VAL A 113 16.67 28.14 -14.53
CA VAL A 113 16.85 29.45 -13.86
C VAL A 113 18.33 29.69 -13.55
N GLN A 114 19.03 28.72 -12.97
CA GLN A 114 20.45 28.85 -12.68
C GLN A 114 21.26 29.13 -13.95
N GLU A 115 21.06 28.34 -15.00
CA GLU A 115 21.82 28.45 -16.26
C GLU A 115 21.54 29.75 -17.02
N ARG A 116 20.25 30.13 -17.18
CA ARG A 116 19.89 31.31 -18.00
C ARG A 116 20.30 32.62 -17.37
N PHE A 117 20.28 32.72 -16.05
CA PHE A 117 20.63 33.94 -15.32
C PHE A 117 22.05 33.90 -14.73
N ASN A 118 22.77 32.78 -14.93
CA ASN A 118 24.13 32.57 -14.41
C ASN A 118 24.23 32.79 -12.89
N PHE A 119 23.24 32.25 -12.14
CA PHE A 119 23.25 32.32 -10.69
C PHE A 119 24.22 31.31 -10.08
N TYR A 120 24.84 31.70 -8.97
CA TYR A 120 25.74 30.83 -8.22
C TYR A 120 25.04 29.53 -7.77
N HIS A 121 23.81 29.66 -7.26
CA HIS A 121 23.04 28.56 -6.71
C HIS A 121 21.54 28.88 -6.75
N ALA A 122 20.70 27.85 -6.88
CA ALA A 122 19.26 27.97 -6.77
C ALA A 122 18.66 26.72 -6.09
N SER A 123 17.64 26.92 -5.26
CA SER A 123 16.98 25.84 -4.53
C SER A 123 15.51 26.13 -4.29
N VAL A 124 14.73 25.07 -4.16
CA VAL A 124 13.31 25.08 -3.82
C VAL A 124 13.15 24.43 -2.44
N PHE A 125 12.47 25.13 -1.54
CA PHE A 125 12.11 24.62 -0.22
C PHE A 125 10.59 24.48 -0.11
N ILE A 126 10.13 23.37 0.47
CA ILE A 126 8.72 23.08 0.70
C ILE A 126 8.47 22.98 2.20
N ILE A 127 7.40 23.62 2.68
CA ILE A 127 6.98 23.52 4.08
C ILE A 127 6.42 22.12 4.32
N ASP A 128 6.87 21.48 5.40
CA ASP A 128 6.35 20.18 5.80
C ASP A 128 4.90 20.25 6.30
N ASN A 129 4.26 19.09 6.43
CA ASN A 129 2.84 19.02 6.80
C ASN A 129 2.54 19.58 8.21
N THR A 130 3.55 19.73 9.08
CA THR A 130 3.36 20.33 10.41
C THR A 130 3.42 21.86 10.37
N GLY A 131 3.96 22.44 9.30
CA GLY A 131 4.20 23.88 9.19
C GLY A 131 5.42 24.37 9.95
N GLU A 132 6.24 23.46 10.49
CA GLU A 132 7.37 23.81 11.37
C GLU A 132 8.67 24.01 10.60
N TYR A 133 8.87 23.26 9.51
CA TYR A 133 10.12 23.26 8.76
C TYR A 133 9.92 23.45 7.27
N ALA A 134 10.80 24.25 6.67
CA ALA A 134 11.02 24.30 5.23
C ALA A 134 12.17 23.34 4.88
N ILE A 135 11.89 22.35 4.04
CA ILE A 135 12.82 21.27 3.66
C ILE A 135 13.20 21.48 2.19
N VAL A 136 14.48 21.31 1.86
CA VAL A 136 14.94 21.38 0.47
C VAL A 136 14.31 20.24 -0.35
N GLU A 137 13.64 20.60 -1.43
CA GLU A 137 12.99 19.66 -2.36
C GLU A 137 13.83 19.48 -3.63
N GLU A 138 14.38 20.58 -4.17
CA GLU A 138 15.26 20.57 -5.35
C GLU A 138 16.34 21.63 -5.19
N SER A 139 17.54 21.37 -5.72
CA SER A 139 18.68 22.27 -5.53
C SER A 139 19.81 22.03 -6.54
N THR A 140 20.45 23.11 -7.00
CA THR A 140 21.44 23.03 -8.08
C THR A 140 22.89 22.86 -7.62
N GLY A 141 23.72 22.26 -8.48
CA GLY A 141 25.15 22.07 -8.26
C GLY A 141 25.49 21.01 -7.20
N GLU A 142 26.79 20.84 -6.92
CA GLU A 142 27.28 19.84 -5.95
C GLU A 142 26.81 20.13 -4.51
N ALA A 143 26.75 21.41 -4.13
CA ALA A 143 26.19 21.83 -2.85
C ALA A 143 24.71 21.41 -2.73
N GLY A 144 23.93 21.57 -3.80
CA GLY A 144 22.53 21.17 -3.84
C GLY A 144 22.34 19.66 -3.66
N LYS A 145 23.14 18.84 -4.36
CA LYS A 145 23.13 17.38 -4.18
C LYS A 145 23.37 16.97 -2.74
N GLN A 146 24.35 17.60 -2.07
CA GLN A 146 24.64 17.32 -0.66
C GLN A 146 23.47 17.74 0.24
N MET A 147 22.88 18.90 0.01
CA MET A 147 21.71 19.36 0.77
C MET A 147 20.50 18.42 0.63
N LEU A 148 20.26 17.86 -0.56
CA LEU A 148 19.20 16.88 -0.79
C LEU A 148 19.44 15.57 -0.03
N ILE A 149 20.68 15.05 -0.04
CA ILE A 149 21.07 13.85 0.70
C ILE A 149 20.88 14.05 2.21
N GLU A 150 21.28 15.21 2.72
CA GLU A 150 21.18 15.56 4.14
C GLU A 150 19.76 15.96 4.56
N LYS A 151 18.81 16.08 3.62
CA LYS A 151 17.46 16.62 3.83
C LYS A 151 17.52 17.96 4.57
N HIS A 152 18.36 18.87 4.06
CA HIS A 152 18.61 20.16 4.67
C HIS A 152 17.29 20.88 4.95
N LYS A 153 17.13 21.39 6.17
CA LYS A 153 15.90 22.02 6.62
C LYS A 153 16.16 23.20 7.54
N LEU A 154 15.24 24.16 7.49
CA LEU A 154 15.24 25.37 8.29
C LEU A 154 13.87 25.50 8.96
N ALA A 155 13.83 25.94 10.22
CA ALA A 155 12.55 26.20 10.87
C ALA A 155 11.86 27.39 10.20
N VAL A 156 10.54 27.30 10.00
CA VAL A 156 9.71 28.41 9.52
C VAL A 156 9.82 29.55 10.53
N GLY A 157 10.02 30.78 10.04
CA GLY A 157 10.23 31.96 10.89
C GLY A 157 11.59 32.00 11.59
N SER A 158 12.50 31.07 11.28
CA SER A 158 13.88 31.17 11.77
C SER A 158 14.58 32.42 11.25
N ARG A 159 15.67 32.79 11.92
CA ARG A 159 16.56 33.87 11.49
C ARG A 159 17.41 33.42 10.30
N SER A 160 16.75 33.30 9.14
CA SER A 160 17.26 32.98 7.82
C SER A 160 16.36 33.65 6.77
N ILE A 161 16.85 33.90 5.56
CA ILE A 161 16.02 34.44 4.46
C ILE A 161 14.88 33.46 4.14
N ILE A 162 15.17 32.17 4.07
CA ILE A 162 14.17 31.10 3.88
C ILE A 162 13.13 31.11 5.02
N GLY A 163 13.57 31.22 6.28
CA GLY A 163 12.69 31.33 7.44
C GLY A 163 11.77 32.55 7.39
N TYR A 164 12.29 33.70 6.95
CA TYR A 164 11.48 34.91 6.76
C TYR A 164 10.42 34.73 5.67
N VAL A 165 10.81 34.29 4.48
CA VAL A 165 9.88 34.14 3.35
C VAL A 165 8.80 33.12 3.65
N THR A 166 9.16 31.99 4.28
CA THR A 166 8.22 30.92 4.63
C THR A 166 7.24 31.32 5.74
N ALA A 167 7.62 32.25 6.63
CA ALA A 167 6.71 32.74 7.67
C ALA A 167 5.79 33.87 7.20
N ASN A 168 6.28 34.76 6.34
CA ASN A 168 5.55 35.98 5.96
C ASN A 168 4.84 35.86 4.60
N GLY A 169 5.27 34.94 3.72
CA GLY A 169 4.74 34.84 2.36
C GLY A 169 5.12 36.03 1.48
N GLU A 170 6.17 36.77 1.84
CA GLU A 170 6.65 37.96 1.13
C GLU A 170 8.06 37.72 0.59
N PRO A 171 8.39 38.22 -0.62
CA PRO A 171 9.74 38.11 -1.17
C PRO A 171 10.73 38.96 -0.37
N LEU A 172 11.94 38.45 -0.20
CA LEU A 172 13.05 39.16 0.45
C LEU A 172 14.29 39.08 -0.44
N VAL A 173 14.86 40.24 -0.78
CA VAL A 173 16.08 40.36 -1.58
C VAL A 173 17.15 41.02 -0.74
N VAL A 174 18.27 40.33 -0.58
CA VAL A 174 19.44 40.76 0.19
C VAL A 174 20.62 40.84 -0.76
N ASN A 175 21.06 42.06 -1.06
CA ASN A 175 22.15 42.32 -2.01
C ASN A 175 23.54 42.16 -1.39
N ASP A 176 23.64 42.20 -0.06
CA ASP A 176 24.89 41.96 0.69
C ASP A 176 24.59 41.21 1.98
N VAL A 177 24.88 39.91 1.98
CA VAL A 177 24.61 39.02 3.12
C VAL A 177 25.53 39.27 4.32
N SER A 178 26.66 39.97 4.14
CA SER A 178 27.59 40.29 5.24
C SER A 178 27.03 41.36 6.19
N GLN A 179 26.10 42.18 5.68
CA GLN A 179 25.44 43.24 6.42
C GLN A 179 24.04 42.85 6.90
N GLU A 180 23.55 41.67 6.52
CA GLU A 180 22.18 41.25 6.77
C GLU A 180 22.08 40.39 8.05
N PRO A 181 21.48 40.89 9.13
CA PRO A 181 21.38 40.14 10.38
C PRO A 181 20.55 38.87 10.25
N THR A 182 19.64 38.78 9.27
CA THR A 182 18.81 37.59 9.02
C THR A 182 19.49 36.55 8.15
N HIS A 183 20.67 36.79 7.57
CA HIS A 183 21.37 35.78 6.79
C HIS A 183 21.95 34.69 7.70
N ARG A 184 21.77 33.43 7.29
CA ARG A 184 22.33 32.26 7.96
C ARG A 184 23.37 31.62 7.06
N PHE A 185 24.63 31.63 7.50
CA PHE A 185 25.73 31.02 6.76
C PHE A 185 25.48 29.52 6.52
N ASN A 186 25.66 29.10 5.26
CA ASN A 186 25.65 27.70 4.85
C ASN A 186 27.06 27.27 4.44
N PRO A 187 27.71 26.34 5.16
CA PRO A 187 29.06 25.87 4.83
C PRO A 187 29.20 25.26 3.43
N LEU A 188 28.10 24.76 2.84
CA LEU A 188 28.08 24.22 1.47
C LEU A 188 28.07 25.31 0.39
N LEU A 189 27.75 26.56 0.77
CA LEU A 189 27.65 27.71 -0.12
C LEU A 189 28.47 28.90 0.43
N PRO A 190 29.79 28.73 0.63
CA PRO A 190 30.62 29.68 1.36
C PRO A 190 30.77 31.04 0.65
N ASP A 191 30.59 31.07 -0.68
CA ASP A 191 30.76 32.27 -1.51
C ASP A 191 29.46 33.04 -1.74
N THR A 192 28.41 32.74 -0.97
CA THR A 192 27.14 33.49 -1.04
C THR A 192 27.39 34.95 -0.66
N ARG A 193 27.11 35.87 -1.59
CA ARG A 193 27.25 37.33 -1.37
C ARG A 193 25.92 38.07 -1.39
N ALA A 194 24.96 37.56 -2.15
CA ALA A 194 23.60 38.04 -2.24
C ALA A 194 22.67 36.83 -2.25
N GLU A 195 21.47 37.00 -1.73
CA GLU A 195 20.46 35.95 -1.63
C GLU A 195 19.08 36.57 -1.80
N ALA A 196 18.21 35.88 -2.53
CA ALA A 196 16.83 36.29 -2.72
C ALA A 196 15.93 35.08 -2.46
N GLY A 197 14.93 35.27 -1.61
CA GLY A 197 13.87 34.31 -1.38
C GLY A 197 12.56 34.82 -1.96
N ILE A 198 11.86 33.95 -2.69
CA ILE A 198 10.58 34.27 -3.34
C ILE A 198 9.57 33.19 -2.92
N PRO A 199 8.37 33.56 -2.44
CA PRO A 199 7.32 32.59 -2.12
C PRO A 199 6.76 31.96 -3.40
N ILE A 200 6.30 30.70 -3.30
CA ILE A 200 5.70 29.91 -4.38
C ILE A 200 4.26 29.52 -4.05
#